data_AF-A0A960H725-F1
#
_entry.id   AF-A0A960H725-F1
#
_cell.length_a   1.000
_cell.length_b   1.000
_cell.length_c   1.000
_cell.angle_alpha   90.00
_cell.angle_beta   90.00
_cell.angle_gamma   90.00
#
_symmetry.space_group_name_H-M   'P 1'
#
loop_
_entity.id
_entity.type
_entity.pdbx_description
1 polymer ?
#
loop_
_entity_poly.entity_id
_entity_poly.type
_entity_poly.pdbx_seq_one_letter_code
_entity_poly.pdbx_strand_id
1 'polypeptide(L)'
;MDKDIASGLLAHDLNADLLMIPTGVPRVAIDFGTPQQRWLETITVEEAREFIASGQFGKGSMEPKVEAVADFVASTPGSTGVIGAAEEIPAILAGESGTRIVGAPTSATAAPQPDSGAVLLAVNGTLMRGLKLSPNMAAAGATFVRETRTEPVYRLWTINDDHPAMIRVTDSSGVAVAVEVWSVPAAGLAGILLNEPPGLSIGKVRLEDGSTVLGVIGEPAL
;
A
#
# COMPACT_ATOMS: atom_id res chain seq x y z
N MET A 1 -8.68 -28.32 14.63
CA MET A 1 -8.14 -27.03 14.15
C MET A 1 -9.08 -26.53 13.09
N ASP A 2 -9.73 -25.41 13.36
CA ASP A 2 -10.70 -24.81 12.43
C ASP A 2 -9.94 -24.09 11.31
N LYS A 3 -10.38 -24.30 10.06
CA LYS A 3 -9.68 -23.84 8.85
C LYS A 3 -9.56 -22.31 8.80
N ASP A 4 -10.52 -21.62 9.40
CA ASP A 4 -10.62 -20.16 9.41
C ASP A 4 -9.60 -19.53 10.40
N ILE A 5 -9.37 -20.17 11.56
CA ILE A 5 -8.35 -19.76 12.55
C ILE A 5 -6.93 -19.92 11.99
N ALA A 6 -6.68 -21.02 11.27
CA ALA A 6 -5.39 -21.26 10.61
C ALA A 6 -5.08 -20.21 9.52
N SER A 7 -6.10 -19.71 8.83
CA SER A 7 -5.96 -18.71 7.78
C SER A 7 -5.68 -17.31 8.35
N GLY A 8 -6.29 -16.96 9.49
CA GLY A 8 -6.01 -15.72 10.21
C GLY A 8 -4.59 -15.65 10.76
N LEU A 9 -4.09 -16.75 11.35
CA LEU A 9 -2.71 -16.84 11.84
C LEU A 9 -1.68 -16.74 10.71
N LEU A 10 -1.93 -17.39 9.56
CA LEU A 10 -1.03 -17.32 8.41
C LEU A 10 -0.99 -15.91 7.78
N ALA A 11 -2.12 -15.20 7.75
CA ALA A 11 -2.21 -13.84 7.22
C ALA A 11 -1.44 -12.83 8.09
N HIS A 12 -1.48 -12.99 9.41
CA HIS A 12 -0.68 -12.22 10.34
C HIS A 12 0.83 -12.44 10.12
N ASP A 13 1.27 -13.69 9.97
CA ASP A 13 2.69 -14.02 9.75
C ASP A 13 3.21 -13.59 8.35
N LEU A 14 2.31 -13.37 7.38
CA LEU A 14 2.62 -12.91 6.03
C LEU A 14 2.50 -11.40 5.83
N ASN A 15 2.17 -10.65 6.90
CA ASN A 15 2.01 -9.19 6.84
C ASN A 15 0.97 -8.77 5.77
N ALA A 16 -0.12 -9.54 5.64
CA ALA A 16 -1.14 -9.32 4.62
C ALA A 16 -2.02 -8.11 4.97
N ASP A 17 -2.24 -7.21 4.00
CA ASP A 17 -3.10 -6.03 4.17
C ASP A 17 -4.60 -6.39 4.16
N LEU A 18 -4.94 -7.60 3.70
CA LEU A 18 -6.30 -8.09 3.50
C LEU A 18 -6.46 -9.55 3.90
N LEU A 19 -7.43 -9.85 4.77
CA LEU A 19 -7.93 -11.21 5.01
C LEU A 19 -9.33 -11.36 4.42
N MET A 20 -9.54 -12.31 3.52
CA MET A 20 -10.85 -12.64 2.98
C MET A 20 -11.30 -14.03 3.43
N ILE A 21 -12.48 -14.12 4.06
CA ILE A 21 -13.15 -15.39 4.37
C ILE A 21 -14.35 -15.58 3.44
N PRO A 22 -14.33 -16.59 2.55
CA PRO A 22 -15.45 -16.84 1.65
C PRO A 22 -16.67 -17.38 2.40
N THR A 23 -17.86 -17.03 1.93
CA THR A 23 -19.15 -17.53 2.42
C THR A 23 -20.13 -17.76 1.26
N GLY A 24 -21.29 -18.36 1.51
CA GLY A 24 -22.32 -18.62 0.50
C GLY A 24 -23.26 -17.44 0.22
N VAL A 25 -23.00 -16.28 0.81
CA VAL A 25 -23.82 -15.07 0.67
C VAL A 25 -22.97 -13.87 0.27
N PRO A 26 -23.51 -12.89 -0.47
CA PRO A 26 -22.74 -11.73 -0.91
C PRO A 26 -22.17 -10.90 0.25
N ARG A 27 -22.91 -10.80 1.35
CA ARG A 27 -22.57 -9.99 2.54
C ARG A 27 -23.04 -10.66 3.83
N VAL A 28 -22.48 -10.28 4.95
CA VAL A 28 -22.99 -10.58 6.30
C VAL A 28 -24.25 -9.75 6.54
N ALA A 29 -25.22 -10.29 7.27
CA ALA A 29 -26.41 -9.56 7.68
C ALA A 29 -26.65 -9.69 9.19
N ILE A 30 -27.27 -8.66 9.77
CA ILE A 30 -27.96 -8.76 11.05
C ILE A 30 -29.45 -8.99 10.81
N ASP A 31 -30.14 -9.50 11.84
CA ASP A 31 -31.54 -9.88 11.81
C ASP A 31 -31.88 -10.80 10.61
N PHE A 32 -30.93 -11.69 10.28
CA PHE A 32 -30.98 -12.54 9.09
C PHE A 32 -32.22 -13.44 9.07
N GLY A 33 -32.91 -13.48 7.93
CA GLY A 33 -34.16 -14.23 7.76
C GLY A 33 -35.40 -13.55 8.36
N THR A 34 -35.28 -12.32 8.89
CA THR A 34 -36.41 -11.54 9.40
C THR A 34 -36.79 -10.39 8.47
N PRO A 35 -37.97 -9.76 8.65
CA PRO A 35 -38.31 -8.55 7.91
C PRO A 35 -37.43 -7.33 8.23
N GLN A 36 -36.66 -7.37 9.34
CA GLN A 36 -35.71 -6.32 9.72
C GLN A 36 -34.30 -6.57 9.18
N GLN A 37 -34.09 -7.65 8.41
CA GLN A 37 -32.78 -8.03 7.90
C GLN A 37 -32.04 -6.86 7.25
N ARG A 38 -30.79 -6.66 7.66
CA ARG A 38 -29.92 -5.62 7.12
C ARG A 38 -28.57 -6.20 6.73
N TRP A 39 -28.21 -6.04 5.47
CA TRP A 39 -26.87 -6.35 4.97
C TRP A 39 -25.87 -5.33 5.48
N LEU A 40 -24.73 -5.81 5.95
CA LEU A 40 -23.64 -4.99 6.44
C LEU A 40 -22.65 -4.74 5.31
N GLU A 41 -22.32 -3.47 5.06
CA GLU A 41 -21.32 -3.10 4.05
C GLU A 41 -19.94 -2.98 4.69
N THR A 42 -19.82 -2.11 5.69
CA THR A 42 -18.62 -1.93 6.51
C THR A 42 -19.03 -1.84 7.97
N ILE A 43 -18.32 -2.53 8.85
CA ILE A 43 -18.46 -2.47 10.30
C ILE A 43 -17.08 -2.38 10.95
N THR A 44 -17.02 -1.82 12.14
CA THR A 44 -15.83 -1.83 12.98
C THR A 44 -15.67 -3.17 13.71
N VAL A 45 -14.47 -3.45 14.20
CA VAL A 45 -14.21 -4.56 15.13
C VAL A 45 -15.12 -4.48 16.37
N GLU A 46 -15.38 -3.26 16.86
CA GLU A 46 -16.25 -3.04 18.02
C GLU A 46 -17.70 -3.43 17.71
N GLU A 47 -18.27 -2.92 16.61
CA GLU A 47 -19.61 -3.30 16.15
C GLU A 47 -19.71 -4.81 15.87
N ALA A 48 -18.68 -5.42 15.26
CA ALA A 48 -18.64 -6.86 15.05
C ALA A 48 -18.76 -7.63 16.37
N ARG A 49 -18.03 -7.20 17.41
CA ARG A 49 -18.09 -7.79 18.75
C ARG A 49 -19.42 -7.56 19.44
N GLU A 50 -20.04 -6.39 19.27
CA GLU A 50 -21.39 -6.11 19.78
C GLU A 50 -22.45 -6.99 19.11
N PHE A 51 -22.37 -7.19 17.79
CA PHE A 51 -23.28 -8.07 17.06
C PHE A 51 -23.10 -9.54 17.44
N ILE A 52 -21.85 -9.99 17.66
CA ILE A 52 -21.58 -11.32 18.22
C ILE A 52 -22.20 -11.44 19.62
N ALA A 53 -21.95 -10.47 20.50
CA ALA A 53 -22.46 -10.49 21.88
C ALA A 53 -24.00 -10.45 21.96
N SER A 54 -24.65 -9.77 21.01
CA SER A 54 -26.11 -9.74 20.89
C SER A 54 -26.71 -10.94 20.14
N GLY A 55 -25.88 -11.89 19.70
CA GLY A 55 -26.33 -13.14 19.06
C GLY A 55 -26.89 -12.94 17.65
N GLN A 56 -26.46 -11.90 16.94
CA GLN A 56 -26.92 -11.58 15.59
C GLN A 56 -26.44 -12.58 14.53
N PHE A 57 -25.42 -13.38 14.83
CA PHE A 57 -24.81 -14.32 13.90
C PHE A 57 -25.01 -15.77 14.35
N GLY A 58 -25.14 -16.69 13.38
CA GLY A 58 -25.26 -18.12 13.69
C GLY A 58 -23.95 -18.72 14.20
N LYS A 59 -23.97 -19.26 15.44
CA LYS A 59 -22.82 -19.87 16.15
C LYS A 59 -22.02 -20.95 15.40
N GLY A 60 -22.64 -21.61 14.43
CA GLY A 60 -22.00 -22.68 13.64
C GLY A 60 -21.73 -22.30 12.19
N SER A 61 -21.95 -21.04 11.80
CA SER A 61 -21.85 -20.62 10.40
C SER A 61 -21.21 -19.25 10.25
N MET A 62 -21.92 -18.20 10.65
CA MET A 62 -21.49 -16.82 10.41
C MET A 62 -20.67 -16.25 11.57
N GLU A 63 -21.03 -16.57 12.82
CA GLU A 63 -20.33 -16.06 14.01
C GLU A 63 -18.82 -16.37 13.97
N PRO A 64 -18.37 -17.62 13.68
CA PRO A 64 -16.94 -17.93 13.65
C PRO A 64 -16.18 -17.16 12.56
N LYS A 65 -16.86 -16.79 11.46
CA LYS A 65 -16.26 -16.02 10.36
C LYS A 65 -16.08 -14.57 10.76
N VAL A 66 -17.11 -13.97 11.34
CA VAL A 66 -17.05 -12.60 11.84
C VAL A 66 -16.01 -12.49 12.95
N GLU A 67 -15.96 -13.45 13.88
CA GLU A 67 -14.97 -13.49 14.96
C GLU A 67 -13.53 -13.59 14.42
N ALA A 68 -13.25 -14.55 13.53
CA ALA A 68 -11.93 -14.73 12.95
C ALA A 68 -11.43 -13.47 12.19
N VAL A 69 -12.31 -12.83 11.44
CA VAL A 69 -11.97 -11.60 10.71
C VAL A 69 -11.78 -10.42 11.67
N ALA A 70 -12.64 -10.28 12.67
CA ALA A 70 -12.51 -9.20 13.67
C ALA A 70 -11.21 -9.33 14.48
N ASP A 71 -10.81 -10.55 14.85
CA ASP A 71 -9.57 -10.80 15.59
C ASP A 71 -8.32 -10.56 14.75
N PHE A 72 -8.33 -10.91 13.46
CA PHE A 72 -7.26 -10.57 12.54
C PHE A 72 -7.08 -9.04 12.44
N VAL A 73 -8.19 -8.31 12.23
CA VAL A 73 -8.15 -6.85 12.11
C VAL A 73 -7.73 -6.17 13.41
N ALA A 74 -8.17 -6.71 14.56
CA ALA A 74 -7.78 -6.21 15.87
C ALA A 74 -6.29 -6.41 16.17
N SER A 75 -5.71 -7.52 15.70
CA SER A 75 -4.30 -7.87 15.90
C SER A 75 -3.35 -7.27 14.86
N THR A 76 -3.87 -6.81 13.73
CA THR A 76 -3.07 -6.29 12.60
C THR A 76 -3.50 -4.86 12.25
N PRO A 77 -2.86 -3.82 12.84
CA PRO A 77 -3.21 -2.43 12.59
C PRO A 77 -3.14 -2.05 11.10
N GLY A 78 -4.15 -1.35 10.59
CA GLY A 78 -4.21 -0.92 9.19
C GLY A 78 -4.71 -1.99 8.20
N SER A 79 -4.90 -3.22 8.66
CA SER A 79 -5.46 -4.29 7.83
C SER A 79 -6.98 -4.14 7.65
N THR A 80 -7.49 -4.74 6.59
CA THR A 80 -8.93 -4.89 6.35
C THR A 80 -9.30 -6.37 6.32
N GLY A 81 -10.43 -6.69 6.92
CA GLY A 81 -11.02 -8.02 6.86
C GLY A 81 -12.25 -8.03 5.96
N VAL A 82 -12.51 -9.09 5.19
CA VAL A 82 -13.68 -9.19 4.32
C VAL A 82 -14.34 -10.56 4.41
N ILE A 83 -15.67 -10.55 4.46
CA ILE A 83 -16.51 -11.76 4.35
C ILE A 83 -17.45 -11.58 3.16
N GLY A 84 -17.42 -12.49 2.19
CA GLY A 84 -18.28 -12.41 1.00
C GLY A 84 -18.24 -13.66 0.13
N ALA A 85 -19.05 -13.69 -0.91
CA ALA A 85 -19.12 -14.82 -1.84
C ALA A 85 -17.83 -14.95 -2.67
N ALA A 86 -17.31 -16.16 -2.82
CA ALA A 86 -16.07 -16.40 -3.56
C ALA A 86 -16.21 -16.07 -5.06
N GLU A 87 -17.42 -16.19 -5.59
CA GLU A 87 -17.75 -15.86 -6.98
C GLU A 87 -17.71 -14.34 -7.23
N GLU A 88 -17.79 -13.53 -6.17
CA GLU A 88 -17.80 -12.08 -6.22
C GLU A 88 -16.42 -11.46 -5.91
N ILE A 89 -15.34 -12.26 -5.88
CA ILE A 89 -13.98 -11.77 -5.61
C ILE A 89 -13.64 -10.49 -6.39
N PRO A 90 -13.89 -10.37 -7.71
CA PRO A 90 -13.62 -9.13 -8.45
C PRO A 90 -14.37 -7.91 -7.89
N ALA A 91 -15.65 -8.08 -7.55
CA ALA A 91 -16.49 -7.02 -6.98
C ALA A 91 -16.09 -6.69 -5.53
N ILE A 92 -15.66 -7.71 -4.77
CA ILE A 92 -15.13 -7.55 -3.42
C ILE A 92 -13.86 -6.70 -3.44
N LEU A 93 -12.93 -7.01 -4.35
CA LEU A 93 -11.69 -6.24 -4.54
C LEU A 93 -11.98 -4.80 -4.99
N ALA A 94 -13.00 -4.59 -5.82
CA ALA A 94 -13.46 -3.27 -6.23
C ALA A 94 -14.22 -2.49 -5.12
N GLY A 95 -14.55 -3.13 -4.00
CA GLY A 95 -15.31 -2.52 -2.90
C GLY A 95 -16.82 -2.47 -3.12
N GLU A 96 -17.32 -3.19 -4.11
CA GLU A 96 -18.74 -3.22 -4.48
C GLU A 96 -19.51 -4.34 -3.77
N SER A 97 -18.81 -5.37 -3.26
CA SER A 97 -19.39 -6.51 -2.55
C SER A 97 -18.58 -6.93 -1.31
N GLY A 98 -19.12 -7.87 -0.53
CA GLY A 98 -18.58 -8.30 0.75
C GLY A 98 -18.91 -7.35 1.91
N THR A 99 -18.82 -7.87 3.12
CA THR A 99 -18.83 -7.07 4.35
C THR A 99 -17.39 -6.85 4.79
N ARG A 100 -17.00 -5.59 4.94
CA ARG A 100 -15.68 -5.18 5.42
C ARG A 100 -15.70 -5.00 6.93
N ILE A 101 -14.73 -5.59 7.63
CA ILE A 101 -14.45 -5.35 9.03
C ILE A 101 -13.18 -4.52 9.11
N VAL A 102 -13.25 -3.38 9.79
CA VAL A 102 -12.14 -2.42 9.93
C VAL A 102 -11.84 -2.13 11.40
N GLY A 103 -10.61 -1.75 11.71
CA GLY A 103 -10.25 -1.30 13.05
C GLY A 103 -11.01 -0.03 13.46
N ALA A 104 -10.96 0.32 14.75
CA ALA A 104 -11.51 1.60 15.22
C ALA A 104 -10.96 2.75 14.37
N PRO A 105 -11.76 3.81 14.11
CA PRO A 105 -11.27 4.99 13.41
C PRO A 105 -10.11 5.57 14.21
N THR A 106 -8.89 5.29 13.77
CA THR A 106 -7.73 6.07 14.20
C THR A 106 -8.05 7.48 13.71
N SER A 107 -8.06 8.45 14.63
CA SER A 107 -8.33 9.84 14.27
C SER A 107 -7.33 10.31 13.21
N ALA A 108 -7.77 10.25 11.96
CA ALA A 108 -7.36 11.03 10.82
C ALA A 108 -8.43 10.82 9.73
N THR A 109 -9.39 11.74 9.68
CA THR A 109 -10.37 11.85 8.59
C THR A 109 -9.69 12.49 7.37
N ALA A 110 -9.69 11.78 6.25
CA ALA A 110 -9.81 12.36 4.90
C ALA A 110 -10.50 11.33 3.98
N ALA A 111 -11.28 11.84 3.01
CA ALA A 111 -12.02 11.13 1.96
C ALA A 111 -11.17 10.05 1.24
N PRO A 112 -11.74 9.11 0.45
CA PRO A 112 -11.08 7.84 0.09
C PRO A 112 -9.65 8.09 -0.43
N GLN A 113 -8.66 7.81 0.41
CA GLN A 113 -7.26 7.89 0.05
C GLN A 113 -6.91 6.56 -0.62
N PRO A 114 -6.41 6.57 -1.88
CA PRO A 114 -5.80 5.37 -2.44
C PRO A 114 -4.63 5.00 -1.53
N ASP A 115 -4.63 3.76 -1.06
CA ASP A 115 -3.64 3.07 -0.23
C ASP A 115 -2.42 3.86 0.26
N SER A 116 -2.17 3.77 1.57
CA SER A 116 -0.92 4.11 2.28
C SER A 116 0.31 3.32 1.79
N GLY A 117 0.63 3.43 0.50
CA GLY A 117 1.82 2.89 -0.15
C GLY A 117 2.68 3.98 -0.76
N ALA A 118 2.74 5.16 -0.14
CA ALA A 118 3.64 6.21 -0.60
C ALA A 118 5.09 5.80 -0.33
N VAL A 119 5.92 5.77 -1.37
CA VAL A 119 7.34 5.48 -1.28
C VAL A 119 8.15 6.77 -1.35
N LEU A 120 9.31 6.79 -0.70
CA LEU A 120 10.27 7.87 -0.89
C LEU A 120 11.10 7.60 -2.15
N LEU A 121 11.07 8.56 -3.07
CA LEU A 121 11.83 8.55 -4.32
C LEU A 121 12.80 9.74 -4.34
N ALA A 122 14.10 9.45 -4.45
CA ALA A 122 15.15 10.42 -4.68
C ALA A 122 15.35 10.65 -6.19
N VAL A 123 15.24 11.90 -6.62
CA VAL A 123 15.49 12.34 -8.00
C VAL A 123 16.68 13.28 -8.04
N ASN A 124 17.56 13.10 -9.02
CA ASN A 124 18.85 13.80 -9.16
C ASN A 124 18.97 14.53 -10.51
N GLY A 125 17.87 14.68 -11.23
CA GLY A 125 17.85 15.07 -12.63
C GLY A 125 16.58 15.79 -13.04
N THR A 126 16.17 15.61 -14.30
CA THR A 126 15.08 16.38 -14.94
C THR A 126 13.72 16.35 -14.23
N LEU A 127 13.52 15.47 -13.26
CA LEU A 127 12.34 15.41 -12.38
C LEU A 127 12.38 16.41 -11.21
N MET A 128 13.53 17.01 -10.90
CA MET A 128 13.65 18.02 -9.83
C MET A 128 12.83 19.27 -10.16
N ARG A 129 12.39 20.00 -9.12
CA ARG A 129 11.57 21.21 -9.29
C ARG A 129 12.22 22.21 -10.25
N GLY A 130 11.41 22.73 -11.17
CA GLY A 130 11.85 23.74 -12.15
C GLY A 130 12.56 23.18 -13.38
N LEU A 131 12.69 21.86 -13.51
CA LEU A 131 13.29 21.21 -14.67
C LEU A 131 12.25 20.59 -15.61
N LYS A 132 12.70 20.20 -16.81
CA LYS A 132 11.90 19.74 -17.97
C LYS A 132 10.82 18.71 -17.64
N LEU A 133 11.09 17.76 -16.74
CA LEU A 133 10.18 16.66 -16.40
C LEU A 133 9.52 16.81 -15.02
N SER A 134 9.71 17.93 -14.32
CA SER A 134 9.05 18.16 -13.03
C SER A 134 7.51 18.04 -13.07
N PRO A 135 6.78 18.36 -14.18
CA PRO A 135 5.35 18.13 -14.26
C PRO A 135 4.94 16.66 -14.09
N ASN A 136 5.82 15.71 -14.41
CA ASN A 136 5.55 14.28 -14.26
C ASN A 136 5.43 13.90 -12.77
N MET A 137 6.19 14.56 -11.89
CA MET A 137 6.10 14.35 -10.45
C MET A 137 4.72 14.77 -9.92
N ALA A 138 4.22 15.93 -10.37
CA ALA A 138 2.88 16.40 -10.01
C ALA A 138 1.78 15.48 -10.57
N ALA A 139 1.93 15.04 -11.83
CA ALA A 139 1.00 14.09 -12.46
C ALA A 139 0.97 12.73 -11.76
N ALA A 140 2.10 12.30 -11.17
CA ALA A 140 2.21 11.11 -10.35
C ALA A 140 1.66 11.29 -8.92
N GLY A 141 1.10 12.45 -8.57
CA GLY A 141 0.64 12.75 -7.22
C GLY A 141 1.78 12.85 -6.20
N ALA A 142 3.02 13.09 -6.64
CA ALA A 142 4.17 13.19 -5.77
C ALA A 142 4.13 14.49 -4.95
N THR A 143 4.51 14.38 -3.68
CA THR A 143 4.66 15.52 -2.76
C THR A 143 6.13 15.71 -2.41
N PHE A 144 6.65 16.93 -2.57
CA PHE A 144 8.02 17.24 -2.21
C PHE A 144 8.22 17.09 -0.70
N VAL A 145 9.30 16.42 -0.29
CA VAL A 145 9.64 16.21 1.12
C VAL A 145 10.81 17.12 1.51
N ARG A 146 11.95 17.00 0.84
CA ARG A 146 13.18 17.74 1.17
C ARG A 146 14.25 17.68 0.07
N GLU A 147 15.19 18.62 0.13
CA GLU A 147 16.49 18.54 -0.55
C GLU A 147 17.52 17.85 0.37
N THR A 148 18.44 17.08 -0.20
CA THR A 148 19.54 16.40 0.53
C THR A 148 20.63 15.92 -0.44
N ARG A 149 21.59 15.13 0.05
CA ARG A 149 22.62 14.50 -0.77
C ARG A 149 22.69 12.99 -0.53
N THR A 150 23.20 12.26 -1.52
CA THR A 150 23.55 10.85 -1.38
C THR A 150 24.81 10.65 -0.54
N GLU A 151 25.05 9.43 -0.05
CA GLU A 151 26.40 9.03 0.38
C GLU A 151 27.42 9.25 -0.76
N PRO A 152 28.72 9.50 -0.46
CA PRO A 152 29.73 9.77 -1.48
C PRO A 152 30.21 8.49 -2.22
N VAL A 153 29.27 7.69 -2.71
CA VAL A 153 29.48 6.39 -3.37
C VAL A 153 28.82 6.33 -4.74
N TYR A 154 28.50 7.48 -5.33
CA TYR A 154 27.85 7.58 -6.64
C TYR A 154 28.70 8.42 -7.59
N ARG A 155 28.73 8.06 -8.86
CA ARG A 155 29.25 8.93 -9.93
C ARG A 155 28.09 9.42 -10.78
N LEU A 156 28.24 10.60 -11.38
CA LEU A 156 27.25 11.20 -12.26
C LEU A 156 27.71 11.06 -13.71
N TRP A 157 26.80 10.69 -14.59
CA TRP A 157 26.95 10.66 -16.02
C TRP A 157 25.78 11.38 -16.67
N THR A 158 25.94 11.75 -17.94
CA THR A 158 24.82 12.21 -18.75
C THR A 158 24.49 11.12 -19.77
N ILE A 159 23.22 10.77 -19.88
CA ILE A 159 22.71 9.88 -20.92
C ILE A 159 22.32 10.75 -22.11
N ASN A 160 22.96 10.50 -23.26
CA ASN A 160 22.73 11.20 -24.52
C ASN A 160 22.78 12.75 -24.42
N ASP A 161 23.60 13.29 -23.51
CA ASP A 161 23.71 14.72 -23.21
C ASP A 161 22.40 15.42 -22.74
N ASP A 162 21.34 14.67 -22.39
CA ASP A 162 20.03 15.24 -21.98
C ASP A 162 19.70 14.96 -20.50
N HIS A 163 19.95 13.74 -20.01
CA HIS A 163 19.50 13.32 -18.66
C HIS A 163 20.68 12.93 -17.77
N PRO A 164 20.83 13.53 -16.57
CA PRO A 164 21.82 13.06 -15.62
C PRO A 164 21.36 11.71 -15.04
N ALA A 165 22.28 10.77 -14.96
CA ALA A 165 22.12 9.49 -14.31
C ALA A 165 23.23 9.30 -13.28
N MET A 166 22.89 8.74 -12.12
CA MET A 166 23.91 8.35 -11.16
C MET A 166 24.04 6.83 -11.10
N ILE A 167 25.27 6.35 -10.96
CA ILE A 167 25.57 4.93 -10.78
C ILE A 167 26.40 4.78 -9.52
N ARG A 168 26.06 3.78 -8.71
CA ARG A 168 26.81 3.45 -7.50
C ARG A 168 28.16 2.84 -7.87
N VAL A 169 29.24 3.30 -7.23
CA VAL A 169 30.61 2.83 -7.46
C VAL A 169 31.21 2.28 -6.16
N THR A 170 32.14 1.34 -6.29
CA THR A 170 32.82 0.67 -5.17
C THR A 170 34.31 0.98 -5.08
N ASP A 171 34.88 1.63 -6.09
CA ASP A 171 36.31 1.91 -6.26
C ASP A 171 36.78 3.24 -5.62
N SER A 172 36.02 3.73 -4.62
CA SER A 172 36.26 5.02 -3.94
C SER A 172 36.21 6.27 -4.83
N SER A 173 35.81 6.15 -6.10
CA SER A 173 35.66 7.28 -7.03
C SER A 173 34.33 8.04 -6.88
N GLY A 174 33.52 7.68 -5.88
CA GLY A 174 32.20 8.23 -5.64
C GLY A 174 32.20 9.65 -5.09
N VAL A 175 31.12 10.37 -5.38
CA VAL A 175 30.82 11.72 -4.91
C VAL A 175 29.41 11.78 -4.33
N ALA A 176 29.16 12.75 -3.46
CA ALA A 176 27.83 13.01 -2.92
C ALA A 176 27.00 13.83 -3.92
N VAL A 177 25.93 13.23 -4.43
CA VAL A 177 25.06 13.80 -5.46
C VAL A 177 23.89 14.52 -4.79
N ALA A 178 23.59 15.75 -5.22
CA ALA A 178 22.41 16.47 -4.75
C ALA A 178 21.13 15.84 -5.28
N VAL A 179 20.14 15.64 -4.42
CA VAL A 179 18.86 15.01 -4.76
C VAL A 179 17.69 15.72 -4.09
N GLU A 180 16.53 15.65 -4.72
CA GLU A 180 15.25 15.94 -4.08
C GLU A 180 14.55 14.64 -3.70
N VAL A 181 14.09 14.54 -2.46
CA VAL A 181 13.28 13.42 -1.98
C VAL A 181 11.81 13.80 -2.08
N TRP A 182 11.05 12.92 -2.71
CA TRP A 182 9.61 13.06 -2.92
C TRP A 182 8.88 11.86 -2.32
N SER A 183 7.71 12.11 -1.75
CA SER A 183 6.75 11.09 -1.36
C SER A 183 5.85 10.82 -2.56
N VAL A 184 5.91 9.62 -3.13
CA VAL A 184 5.20 9.25 -4.35
C VAL A 184 4.21 8.12 -4.05
N PRO A 185 2.91 8.28 -4.31
CA PRO A 185 1.95 7.18 -4.22
C PRO A 185 2.36 5.99 -5.09
N ALA A 186 2.14 4.75 -4.64
CA ALA A 186 2.50 3.54 -5.41
C ALA A 186 1.97 3.55 -6.86
N ALA A 187 0.72 3.97 -7.05
CA ALA A 187 0.13 4.12 -8.39
C ALA A 187 0.85 5.18 -9.24
N GLY A 188 1.31 6.26 -8.61
CA GLY A 188 2.09 7.31 -9.26
C GLY A 188 3.48 6.83 -9.67
N LEU A 189 4.12 6.01 -8.83
CA LEU A 189 5.44 5.43 -9.12
C LEU A 189 5.42 4.58 -10.40
N ALA A 190 4.38 3.76 -10.60
CA ALA A 190 4.21 2.98 -11.82
C ALA A 190 4.12 3.89 -13.06
N GLY A 191 3.43 5.03 -12.95
CA GLY A 191 3.37 6.03 -14.00
C GLY A 191 4.72 6.68 -14.30
N ILE A 192 5.57 6.92 -13.29
CA ILE A 192 6.93 7.43 -13.50
C ILE A 192 7.75 6.39 -14.25
N LEU A 193 7.78 5.14 -13.77
CA LEU A 193 8.55 4.03 -14.36
C LEU A 193 8.23 3.79 -15.84
N LEU A 194 6.95 3.76 -16.20
CA LEU A 194 6.52 3.53 -17.58
C LEU A 194 6.90 4.66 -18.54
N ASN A 195 7.21 5.85 -18.02
CA ASN A 195 7.58 7.02 -18.79
C ASN A 195 9.06 7.40 -18.65
N GLU A 196 9.88 6.59 -17.96
CA GLU A 196 11.31 6.85 -17.87
C GLU A 196 12.00 6.63 -19.24
N PRO A 197 12.91 7.52 -19.65
CA PRO A 197 13.69 7.32 -20.87
C PRO A 197 14.61 6.09 -20.73
N PRO A 198 14.92 5.40 -21.85
CA PRO A 198 15.83 4.25 -21.84
C PRO A 198 17.19 4.57 -21.20
N GLY A 199 17.73 3.63 -20.42
CA GLY A 199 19.01 3.78 -19.72
C GLY A 199 18.88 4.28 -18.28
N LEU A 200 17.64 4.52 -17.81
CA LEU A 200 17.33 4.78 -16.40
C LEU A 200 16.58 3.61 -15.78
N SER A 201 16.81 3.40 -14.48
CA SER A 201 16.13 2.42 -13.66
C SER A 201 15.91 2.96 -12.25
N ILE A 202 14.97 2.39 -11.51
CA ILE A 202 14.76 2.72 -10.09
C ILE A 202 15.44 1.66 -9.22
N GLY A 203 16.31 2.11 -8.32
CA GLY A 203 17.02 1.24 -7.37
C GLY A 203 17.12 1.85 -5.98
N LYS A 204 17.78 1.14 -5.06
CA LYS A 204 18.01 1.64 -3.69
C LYS A 204 19.14 2.67 -3.66
N VAL A 205 18.86 3.84 -3.11
CA VAL A 205 19.80 4.95 -2.94
C VAL A 205 20.04 5.21 -1.45
N ARG A 206 21.30 5.32 -1.06
CA ARG A 206 21.70 5.71 0.30
C ARG A 206 21.93 7.21 0.39
N LEU A 207 21.34 7.82 1.41
CA LEU A 207 21.42 9.25 1.69
C LEU A 207 22.48 9.54 2.75
N GLU A 208 22.94 10.79 2.83
CA GLU A 208 23.98 11.23 3.77
C GLU A 208 23.60 11.05 5.26
N ASP A 209 22.31 10.95 5.56
CA ASP A 209 21.78 10.66 6.90
C ASP A 209 21.76 9.16 7.26
N GLY A 210 22.25 8.30 6.35
CA GLY A 210 22.29 6.85 6.49
C GLY A 210 21.00 6.13 6.12
N SER A 211 19.93 6.86 5.77
CA SER A 211 18.68 6.26 5.30
C SER A 211 18.81 5.71 3.87
N THR A 212 17.93 4.77 3.53
CA THR A 212 17.85 4.20 2.18
C THR A 212 16.45 4.44 1.62
N VAL A 213 16.39 5.00 0.41
CA VAL A 213 15.15 5.31 -0.33
C VAL A 213 15.21 4.68 -1.72
N LEU A 214 14.10 4.70 -2.47
CA LEU A 214 14.17 4.44 -3.91
C LEU A 214 14.78 5.65 -4.59
N GLY A 215 15.45 5.47 -5.72
CA GLY A 215 15.94 6.59 -6.51
C GLY A 215 16.28 6.21 -7.94
N VAL A 216 16.26 7.22 -8.79
CA VAL A 216 16.57 7.09 -10.22
C VAL A 216 18.08 6.90 -10.38
N ILE A 217 18.47 5.79 -10.99
CA ILE A 217 19.86 5.38 -11.23
C ILE A 217 20.05 5.00 -12.70
N GLY A 218 21.27 5.11 -13.22
CA GLY A 218 21.59 4.61 -14.55
C GLY A 218 21.59 3.09 -14.59
N GLU A 219 21.12 2.50 -15.69
CA GLU A 219 21.23 1.05 -15.91
C GLU A 219 22.71 0.61 -15.92
N PRO A 220 23.09 -0.51 -15.26
CA PRO A 220 24.47 -1.00 -15.24
C PRO A 220 25.03 -1.51 -16.59
N ALA A 221 24.35 -1.25 -17.70
CA ALA A 221 24.71 -1.76 -19.03
C ALA A 221 24.94 -0.62 -20.03
N LEU A 222 26.04 0.10 -19.85
CA LEU A 222 26.81 0.78 -20.91
C LEU A 222 28.30 0.69 -20.58
#